data_AF-B9TQ18-F1
#
_entry.id   AF-B9TQ18-F1
#
_cell.length_a   1.000
_cell.length_b   1.000
_cell.length_c   1.000
_cell.angle_alpha   90.00
_cell.angle_beta   90.00
_cell.angle_gamma   90.00
#
_symmetry.space_group_name_H-M   'P 1'
#
loop_
_entity.id
_entity.type
_entity.pdbx_description
1 polymer ?
#
loop_
_entity_poly.entity_id
_entity_poly.type
_entity_poly.pdbx_seq_one_letter_code
_entity_poly.pdbx_strand_id
1 'polypeptide(L)'
;MTEVLRYINSLYTVYDNLIVFDRKGEVMAVSNHQYNHLLGTQLADEWVGRTRSCASTQDYVVSPFEPTPLYNDKHTYIYAAPIRHLDGSGIVGGIAIVFDSTPQFQAMLRDVIPRDKTDTPVNGSFTLFVNEQMSVISSTHKDFAIGETFELMPAIAKLKDSEQLFDIAIYQNTYYAVGARAAYGYREFKSEQDSYRNKVVALIFTPLGKVDEINQRIHAEAQVIHNKFNPNLFAQSGQDCQEYATFYVGDSWM
;
A
#
# COMPACT_ATOMS: atom_id res chain seq x y z
N MET A 1 -14.71 -7.53 -32.99
CA MET A 1 -14.20 -7.84 -31.63
C MET A 1 -13.59 -6.61 -30.96
N THR A 2 -12.60 -5.96 -31.59
CA THR A 2 -11.97 -4.72 -31.10
C THR A 2 -12.95 -3.60 -30.74
N GLU A 3 -14.00 -3.36 -31.55
CA GLU A 3 -15.01 -2.33 -31.25
C GLU A 3 -15.81 -2.62 -29.97
N VAL A 4 -16.14 -3.89 -29.72
CA VAL A 4 -16.84 -4.32 -28.49
C VAL A 4 -15.94 -4.12 -27.28
N LEU A 5 -14.66 -4.50 -27.36
CA LEU A 5 -13.70 -4.27 -26.28
C LEU A 5 -13.50 -2.77 -26.00
N ARG A 6 -13.42 -1.95 -27.05
CA ARG A 6 -13.32 -0.49 -26.89
C ARG A 6 -14.55 0.08 -26.19
N TYR A 7 -15.74 -0.37 -26.58
CA TYR A 7 -16.97 0.03 -25.90
C TYR A 7 -16.95 -0.36 -24.42
N ILE A 8 -16.63 -1.62 -24.10
CA ILE A 8 -16.53 -2.07 -22.70
C ILE A 8 -15.50 -1.23 -21.93
N ASN A 9 -14.31 -1.03 -22.49
CA ASN A 9 -13.26 -0.23 -21.83
C ASN A 9 -13.71 1.21 -21.60
N SER A 10 -14.47 1.81 -22.53
CA SER A 10 -14.98 3.17 -22.35
C SER A 10 -15.99 3.32 -21.19
N LEU A 11 -16.62 2.22 -20.78
CA LEU A 11 -17.52 2.18 -19.62
C LEU A 11 -16.76 2.08 -18.29
N TYR A 12 -15.49 1.65 -18.33
CA TYR A 12 -14.65 1.44 -17.15
C TYR A 12 -13.32 2.17 -17.30
N THR A 13 -13.29 3.42 -16.82
CA THR A 13 -12.13 4.32 -16.93
C THR A 13 -10.93 3.92 -16.07
N VAL A 14 -11.03 2.83 -15.32
CA VAL A 14 -9.96 2.29 -14.46
C VAL A 14 -9.08 1.26 -15.19
N TYR A 15 -9.42 0.89 -16.42
CA TYR A 15 -8.64 -0.03 -17.25
C TYR A 15 -7.91 0.74 -18.33
N ASP A 16 -6.62 0.45 -18.47
CA ASP A 16 -5.80 1.01 -19.54
C ASP A 16 -5.99 0.23 -20.86
N ASN A 17 -6.18 -1.09 -20.76
CA ASN A 17 -6.40 -1.96 -21.91
C ASN A 17 -7.17 -3.24 -21.54
N LEU A 18 -7.92 -3.77 -22.50
CA LEU A 18 -8.52 -5.10 -22.48
C LEU A 18 -7.92 -5.90 -23.62
N ILE A 19 -7.47 -7.11 -23.34
CA ILE A 19 -6.79 -7.99 -24.30
C ILE A 19 -7.57 -9.29 -24.39
N VAL A 20 -7.89 -9.73 -25.61
CA VAL A 20 -8.41 -11.08 -25.86
C VAL A 20 -7.32 -11.89 -26.54
N PHE A 21 -7.08 -13.09 -26.03
CA PHE A 21 -6.08 -14.02 -26.56
C PHE A 21 -6.68 -15.42 -26.78
N ASP A 22 -6.10 -16.18 -27.69
CA ASP A 22 -6.55 -17.53 -28.04
C ASP A 22 -6.06 -18.61 -27.04
N ARG A 23 -6.34 -19.90 -27.29
CA ARG A 23 -5.87 -21.00 -26.42
C ARG A 23 -4.35 -21.07 -26.26
N LYS A 24 -3.62 -20.66 -27.30
CA LYS A 24 -2.16 -20.68 -27.33
C LYS A 24 -1.59 -19.46 -26.61
N GLY A 25 -2.36 -18.38 -26.49
CA GLY A 25 -1.94 -17.10 -25.91
C GLY A 25 -1.63 -16.04 -26.97
N GLU A 26 -1.99 -16.28 -28.22
CA GLU A 26 -1.86 -15.28 -29.29
C GLU A 26 -2.90 -14.18 -29.10
N VAL A 27 -2.47 -12.92 -29.13
CA VAL A 27 -3.35 -11.76 -28.95
C VAL A 27 -4.22 -11.56 -30.18
N MET A 28 -5.52 -11.70 -29.99
CA MET A 28 -6.53 -11.62 -31.06
C MET A 28 -7.19 -10.23 -31.15
N ALA A 29 -7.27 -9.50 -30.04
CA ALA A 29 -7.85 -8.17 -30.00
C ALA A 29 -7.35 -7.38 -28.77
N VAL A 30 -7.32 -6.04 -28.91
CA VAL A 30 -7.06 -5.09 -27.83
C VAL A 30 -8.15 -4.00 -27.82
N SER A 31 -8.47 -3.39 -26.68
CA SER A 31 -9.43 -2.27 -26.62
C SER A 31 -8.77 -0.93 -26.96
N ASN A 32 -7.52 -0.75 -26.53
CA ASN A 32 -6.79 0.50 -26.65
C ASN A 32 -5.81 0.46 -27.82
N HIS A 33 -5.99 1.40 -28.75
CA HIS A 33 -5.25 1.46 -30.01
C HIS A 33 -3.74 1.64 -29.86
N GLN A 34 -3.27 2.21 -28.76
CA GLN A 34 -1.84 2.33 -28.50
C GLN A 34 -1.15 0.96 -28.44
N TYR A 35 -1.92 -0.10 -28.14
CA TYR A 35 -1.44 -1.48 -28.07
C TYR A 35 -1.78 -2.34 -29.30
N ASN A 36 -2.18 -1.73 -30.43
CA ASN A 36 -2.43 -2.49 -31.67
C ASN A 36 -1.20 -3.30 -32.12
N HIS A 37 0.01 -2.90 -31.74
CA HIS A 37 1.25 -3.61 -32.01
C HIS A 37 1.33 -5.00 -31.35
N LEU A 38 0.47 -5.29 -30.37
CA LEU A 38 0.40 -6.60 -29.72
C LEU A 38 -0.38 -7.63 -30.55
N LEU A 39 -1.17 -7.23 -31.54
CA LEU A 39 -1.99 -8.17 -32.32
C LEU A 39 -1.10 -9.22 -33.02
N GLY A 40 -1.46 -10.51 -32.86
CA GLY A 40 -0.69 -11.65 -33.38
C GLY A 40 0.57 -11.99 -32.58
N THR A 41 0.91 -11.23 -31.53
CA THR A 41 2.00 -11.59 -30.63
C THR A 41 1.57 -12.65 -29.64
N GLN A 42 2.54 -13.43 -29.16
CA GLN A 42 2.34 -14.48 -28.18
C GLN A 42 2.56 -13.92 -26.77
N LEU A 43 1.53 -14.01 -25.91
CA LEU A 43 1.70 -13.77 -24.47
C LEU A 43 2.41 -14.97 -23.85
N ALA A 44 3.52 -14.71 -23.16
CA ALA A 44 4.37 -15.74 -22.55
C ALA A 44 4.33 -15.73 -21.02
N ASP A 45 3.63 -14.76 -20.42
CA ASP A 45 3.53 -14.59 -18.99
C ASP A 45 2.87 -15.79 -18.30
N GLU A 46 3.34 -16.12 -17.10
CA GLU A 46 2.89 -17.29 -16.34
C GLU A 46 1.38 -17.27 -16.06
N TRP A 47 0.80 -16.08 -15.85
CA TRP A 47 -0.63 -15.92 -15.59
C TRP A 47 -1.51 -16.35 -16.78
N VAL A 48 -1.00 -16.30 -18.01
CA VAL A 48 -1.70 -16.80 -19.22
C VAL A 48 -1.94 -18.30 -19.09
N GLY A 49 -0.92 -19.02 -18.59
CA GLY A 49 -1.01 -20.44 -18.31
C GLY A 49 -2.03 -20.76 -17.23
N ARG A 50 -1.99 -20.04 -16.10
CA ARG A 50 -2.94 -20.23 -14.98
C ARG A 50 -4.38 -19.93 -15.37
N THR A 51 -4.62 -19.01 -16.30
CA THR A 51 -5.97 -18.68 -16.80
C THR A 51 -6.69 -19.92 -17.34
N ARG A 52 -5.96 -20.89 -17.90
CA ARG A 52 -6.52 -22.15 -18.43
C ARG A 52 -6.90 -23.15 -17.33
N SER A 53 -6.41 -22.97 -16.11
CA SER A 53 -6.69 -23.84 -14.96
C SER A 53 -7.93 -23.40 -14.17
N CYS A 54 -8.48 -22.22 -14.46
CA CYS A 54 -9.74 -21.75 -13.87
C CYS A 54 -10.88 -22.74 -14.20
N ALA A 55 -11.57 -23.24 -13.18
CA ALA A 55 -12.57 -24.30 -13.29
C ALA A 55 -14.00 -23.74 -13.34
N SER A 56 -14.28 -22.68 -12.58
CA SER A 56 -15.57 -22.01 -12.46
C SER A 56 -15.68 -20.80 -13.39
N THR A 57 -16.88 -20.21 -13.45
CA THR A 57 -17.15 -18.90 -14.08
C THR A 57 -16.81 -17.71 -13.19
N GLN A 58 -16.59 -17.96 -11.90
CA GLN A 58 -16.15 -16.95 -10.91
C GLN A 58 -14.63 -16.93 -10.76
N ASP A 59 -13.92 -17.90 -11.34
CA ASP A 59 -12.47 -17.99 -11.21
C ASP A 59 -11.78 -16.98 -12.13
N TYR A 60 -10.78 -16.31 -11.58
CA TYR A 60 -9.89 -15.42 -12.29
C TYR A 60 -8.48 -15.59 -11.74
N VAL A 61 -7.48 -15.12 -12.50
CA VAL A 61 -6.10 -15.06 -12.07
C VAL A 61 -5.61 -13.64 -12.11
N VAL A 62 -4.59 -13.34 -11.32
CA VAL A 62 -3.94 -12.03 -11.35
C VAL A 62 -2.43 -12.22 -11.48
N SER A 63 -1.81 -11.37 -12.28
CA SER A 63 -0.36 -11.26 -12.39
C SER A 63 0.26 -10.77 -11.08
N PRO A 64 1.57 -10.98 -10.89
CA PRO A 64 2.36 -10.16 -9.98
C PRO A 64 2.26 -8.66 -10.33
N PHE A 65 2.61 -7.80 -9.37
CA PHE A 65 2.76 -6.37 -9.60
C PHE A 65 4.17 -6.08 -10.12
N GLU A 66 4.34 -6.08 -11.43
CA GLU A 66 5.66 -6.00 -12.07
C GLU A 66 5.62 -5.20 -13.37
N PRO A 67 6.76 -4.66 -13.85
CA PRO A 67 6.87 -4.01 -15.14
C PRO A 67 6.42 -4.94 -16.26
N THR A 68 5.60 -4.46 -17.17
CA THR A 68 5.12 -5.27 -18.30
C THR A 68 4.97 -4.43 -19.58
N PRO A 69 5.33 -4.99 -20.76
CA PRO A 69 5.12 -4.31 -22.03
C PRO A 69 3.64 -4.07 -22.32
N LEU A 70 2.74 -4.82 -21.66
CA LEU A 70 1.29 -4.66 -21.75
C LEU A 70 0.79 -3.35 -21.11
N TYR A 71 1.67 -2.63 -20.41
CA TYR A 71 1.41 -1.35 -19.74
C TYR A 71 2.63 -0.41 -19.83
N ASN A 72 3.24 -0.29 -21.02
CA ASN A 72 4.38 0.60 -21.29
C ASN A 72 5.56 0.42 -20.32
N ASP A 73 5.88 -0.84 -19.98
CA ASP A 73 6.95 -1.24 -19.06
C ASP A 73 6.83 -0.65 -17.65
N LYS A 74 5.60 -0.28 -17.25
CA LYS A 74 5.28 0.16 -15.89
C LYS A 74 4.67 -0.98 -15.08
N HIS A 75 4.77 -0.87 -13.76
CA HIS A 75 4.20 -1.85 -12.84
C HIS A 75 2.68 -1.80 -12.88
N THR A 76 2.01 -2.94 -13.07
CA THR A 76 0.56 -3.03 -12.93
C THR A 76 0.09 -4.43 -12.55
N TYR A 77 -1.21 -4.56 -12.29
CA TYR A 77 -1.90 -5.84 -12.18
C TYR A 77 -2.64 -6.14 -13.48
N ILE A 78 -2.53 -7.39 -13.93
CA ILE A 78 -3.32 -7.94 -15.03
C ILE A 78 -4.25 -8.98 -14.44
N TYR A 79 -5.55 -8.75 -14.58
CA TYR A 79 -6.60 -9.70 -14.18
C TYR A 79 -7.03 -10.48 -15.41
N ALA A 80 -7.03 -11.81 -15.36
CA ALA A 80 -7.40 -12.63 -16.50
C ALA A 80 -8.41 -13.71 -16.14
N ALA A 81 -9.29 -14.01 -17.07
CA ALA A 81 -10.31 -15.04 -16.94
C ALA A 81 -10.46 -15.83 -18.26
N PRO A 82 -10.81 -17.13 -18.18
CA PRO A 82 -10.98 -17.93 -19.39
C PRO A 82 -12.24 -17.53 -20.15
N ILE A 83 -12.13 -17.45 -21.48
CA ILE A 83 -13.29 -17.43 -22.36
C ILE A 83 -13.65 -18.88 -22.67
N ARG A 84 -14.89 -19.28 -22.38
CA ARG A 84 -15.39 -20.65 -22.61
C ARG A 84 -16.22 -20.72 -23.88
N HIS A 85 -16.19 -21.87 -24.54
CA HIS A 85 -17.09 -22.15 -25.65
C HIS A 85 -18.55 -22.20 -25.17
N LEU A 86 -19.50 -21.79 -26.02
CA LEU A 86 -20.92 -21.66 -25.67
C LEU A 86 -21.60 -22.99 -25.33
N ASP A 87 -21.11 -24.10 -25.87
CA ASP A 87 -21.61 -25.46 -25.61
C ASP A 87 -20.97 -26.11 -24.36
N GLY A 88 -20.08 -25.41 -23.66
CA GLY A 88 -19.35 -25.93 -22.49
C GLY A 88 -18.20 -26.88 -22.81
N SER A 89 -17.85 -27.10 -24.09
CA SER A 89 -16.79 -28.03 -24.55
C SER A 89 -15.36 -27.66 -24.12
N GLY A 90 -15.16 -26.47 -23.53
CA GLY A 90 -13.90 -26.08 -22.92
C GLY A 90 -13.56 -24.60 -23.08
N ILE A 91 -12.35 -24.25 -22.66
CA ILE A 91 -11.80 -22.89 -22.73
C ILE A 91 -11.30 -22.63 -24.14
N VAL A 92 -11.71 -21.55 -24.82
CA VAL A 92 -11.29 -21.16 -26.19
C VAL A 92 -10.22 -20.07 -26.23
N GLY A 93 -9.89 -19.50 -25.07
CA GLY A 93 -8.91 -18.45 -24.93
C GLY A 93 -9.11 -17.75 -23.59
N GLY A 94 -8.70 -16.49 -23.50
CA GLY A 94 -8.91 -15.68 -22.31
C GLY A 94 -9.12 -14.22 -22.63
N ILE A 95 -9.63 -13.51 -21.63
CA ILE A 95 -9.64 -12.06 -21.57
C ILE A 95 -8.72 -11.62 -20.44
N ALA A 96 -7.89 -10.61 -20.69
CA ALA A 96 -7.04 -9.97 -19.71
C ALA A 96 -7.38 -8.48 -19.61
N ILE A 97 -7.43 -7.98 -18.38
CA ILE A 97 -7.70 -6.61 -18.03
C ILE A 97 -6.41 -6.03 -17.48
N VAL A 98 -5.85 -5.06 -18.19
CA VAL A 98 -4.69 -4.29 -17.73
C VAL A 98 -5.21 -3.12 -16.90
N PHE A 99 -4.97 -3.18 -15.59
CA PHE A 99 -5.38 -2.11 -14.67
C PHE A 99 -4.54 -0.85 -14.93
N ASP A 100 -5.16 0.33 -14.89
CA ASP A 100 -4.44 1.60 -15.02
C ASP A 100 -3.81 2.01 -13.68
N SER A 101 -2.88 1.18 -13.17
CA SER A 101 -2.39 1.24 -11.79
C SER A 101 -1.82 2.60 -11.39
N THR A 102 -1.07 3.25 -12.27
CA THR A 102 -0.29 4.45 -11.95
C THR A 102 -1.19 5.62 -11.53
N PRO A 103 -2.10 6.13 -12.39
CA PRO A 103 -2.97 7.23 -12.00
C PRO A 103 -4.02 6.82 -10.96
N GLN A 104 -4.52 5.58 -10.99
CA GLN A 104 -5.58 5.15 -10.07
C GLN A 104 -5.08 5.06 -8.63
N PHE A 105 -3.92 4.43 -8.39
CA PHE A 105 -3.34 4.41 -7.05
C PHE A 105 -2.88 5.79 -6.60
N GLN A 106 -2.33 6.61 -7.50
CA GLN A 106 -1.97 8.00 -7.17
C GLN A 106 -3.17 8.82 -6.72
N ALA A 107 -4.31 8.71 -7.42
CA ALA A 107 -5.53 9.41 -7.06
C ALA A 107 -6.02 8.98 -5.66
N MET A 108 -6.08 7.67 -5.40
CA MET A 108 -6.46 7.13 -4.09
C MET A 108 -5.56 7.65 -2.97
N LEU A 109 -4.23 7.61 -3.17
CA LEU A 109 -3.27 8.04 -2.16
C LEU A 109 -3.31 9.55 -1.89
N ARG A 110 -3.59 10.36 -2.92
CA ARG A 110 -3.72 11.83 -2.77
C ARG A 110 -5.00 12.23 -2.06
N ASP A 111 -6.08 11.49 -2.28
CA ASP A 111 -7.37 11.76 -1.63
C ASP A 111 -7.29 11.61 -0.10
N VAL A 112 -6.46 10.67 0.37
CA VAL A 112 -6.28 10.35 1.79
C VAL A 112 -5.08 11.03 2.46
N ILE A 113 -4.42 11.99 1.79
CA ILE A 113 -3.36 12.78 2.42
C ILE A 113 -3.93 13.53 3.64
N PRO A 114 -3.25 13.52 4.81
CA PRO A 114 -3.68 14.28 5.98
C PRO A 114 -3.91 15.76 5.68
N ARG A 115 -5.04 16.28 6.14
CA ARG A 115 -5.43 17.69 5.98
C ARG A 115 -5.58 18.38 7.33
N ASP A 116 -5.28 19.66 7.35
CA ASP A 116 -5.47 20.50 8.53
C ASP A 116 -6.93 20.95 8.68
N LYS A 117 -7.20 21.80 9.67
CA LYS A 117 -8.54 22.30 9.96
C LYS A 117 -9.13 23.18 8.84
N THR A 118 -8.32 23.61 7.88
CA THR A 118 -8.72 24.43 6.73
C THR A 118 -8.86 23.61 5.45
N ASP A 119 -8.84 22.28 5.55
CA ASP A 119 -8.85 21.34 4.42
C ASP A 119 -7.59 21.43 3.53
N THR A 120 -6.50 21.98 4.05
CA THR A 120 -5.22 22.07 3.33
C THR A 120 -4.34 20.86 3.66
N PRO A 121 -3.69 20.21 2.68
CA PRO A 121 -2.73 19.14 2.96
C PRO A 121 -1.65 19.56 3.97
N VAL A 122 -1.45 18.78 5.02
CA VAL A 122 -0.42 19.03 6.03
C VAL A 122 0.95 18.88 5.40
N ASN A 123 1.71 19.98 5.35
CA ASN A 123 3.02 20.02 4.69
C ASN A 123 3.96 18.93 5.24
N GLY A 124 4.62 18.19 4.34
CA GLY A 124 5.50 17.08 4.66
C GLY A 124 4.78 15.74 4.89
N SER A 125 3.44 15.71 4.89
CA SER A 125 2.72 14.43 4.93
C SER A 125 2.84 13.68 3.61
N PHE A 126 2.85 12.35 3.70
CA PHE A 126 2.85 11.49 2.52
C PHE A 126 2.17 10.16 2.79
N THR A 127 1.86 9.46 1.71
CA THR A 127 1.04 8.25 1.70
C THR A 127 1.61 7.24 0.72
N LEU A 128 1.55 5.95 1.06
CA LEU A 128 2.06 4.87 0.22
C LEU A 128 1.16 3.63 0.26
N PHE A 129 1.25 2.82 -0.79
CA PHE A 129 0.87 1.42 -0.77
C PHE A 129 2.12 0.56 -0.86
N VAL A 130 2.19 -0.49 -0.03
CA VAL A 130 3.22 -1.53 -0.11
C VAL A 130 2.57 -2.91 -0.20
N ASN A 131 3.20 -3.84 -0.92
CA ASN A 131 2.76 -5.24 -0.98
C ASN A 131 3.29 -6.05 0.21
N GLU A 132 2.96 -7.35 0.24
CA GLU A 132 3.42 -8.28 1.27
C GLU A 132 4.94 -8.42 1.37
N GLN A 133 5.64 -8.26 0.25
CA GLN A 133 7.10 -8.31 0.16
C GLN A 133 7.74 -6.96 0.53
N MET A 134 6.96 -6.01 1.05
CA MET A 134 7.38 -4.65 1.38
C MET A 134 7.85 -3.84 0.16
N SER A 135 7.48 -4.23 -1.05
CA SER A 135 7.74 -3.44 -2.26
C SER A 135 6.67 -2.36 -2.44
N VAL A 136 7.08 -1.16 -2.83
CA VAL A 136 6.21 0.00 -3.04
C VAL A 136 5.34 -0.21 -4.27
N ILE A 137 4.03 -0.18 -4.09
CA ILE A 137 3.03 -0.22 -5.18
C ILE A 137 2.80 1.19 -5.75
N SER A 138 2.70 2.19 -4.87
CA SER A 138 2.54 3.59 -5.24
C SER A 138 2.89 4.49 -4.04
N SER A 139 3.30 5.72 -4.30
CA SER A 139 3.73 6.69 -3.28
C SER A 139 3.44 8.12 -3.71
N THR A 140 2.99 8.97 -2.78
CA THR A 140 2.91 10.42 -3.02
C THR A 140 4.22 11.16 -2.74
N HIS A 141 5.25 10.44 -2.27
CA HIS A 141 6.56 10.99 -1.96
C HIS A 141 7.63 10.42 -2.89
N LYS A 142 8.41 11.32 -3.51
CA LYS A 142 9.35 11.04 -4.60
C LYS A 142 10.49 10.08 -4.26
N ASP A 143 10.86 10.00 -2.98
CA ASP A 143 11.99 9.19 -2.52
C ASP A 143 11.61 7.71 -2.31
N PHE A 144 10.35 7.33 -2.57
CA PHE A 144 9.90 5.94 -2.56
C PHE A 144 9.39 5.60 -3.95
N ALA A 145 10.27 5.03 -4.79
CA ALA A 145 9.90 4.69 -6.15
C ALA A 145 9.11 3.38 -6.20
N ILE A 146 8.24 3.26 -7.20
CA ILE A 146 7.44 2.06 -7.43
C ILE A 146 8.36 0.87 -7.70
N GLY A 147 8.14 -0.25 -7.00
CA GLY A 147 8.95 -1.46 -7.08
C GLY A 147 10.07 -1.53 -6.03
N GLU A 148 10.49 -0.42 -5.43
CA GLU A 148 11.55 -0.41 -4.41
C GLU A 148 11.09 -1.00 -3.08
N THR A 149 12.05 -1.53 -2.31
CA THR A 149 11.80 -2.04 -0.96
C THR A 149 11.59 -0.90 0.02
N PHE A 150 10.49 -0.96 0.77
CA PHE A 150 10.18 -0.03 1.85
C PHE A 150 10.72 -0.56 3.19
N GLU A 151 11.63 0.19 3.82
CA GLU A 151 12.39 -0.28 4.99
C GLU A 151 12.09 0.47 6.30
N LEU A 152 11.39 1.61 6.24
CA LEU A 152 11.24 2.51 7.39
C LEU A 152 10.51 1.91 8.60
N MET A 153 9.64 0.92 8.36
CA MET A 153 8.82 0.32 9.41
C MET A 153 8.67 -1.20 9.20
N PRO A 154 9.69 -1.99 9.59
CA PRO A 154 9.69 -3.45 9.39
C PRO A 154 8.53 -4.18 10.09
N ALA A 155 7.94 -3.57 11.13
CA ALA A 155 6.79 -4.12 11.85
C ALA A 155 5.56 -4.34 10.94
N ILE A 156 5.42 -3.57 9.85
CA ILE A 156 4.34 -3.71 8.87
C ILE A 156 4.32 -5.09 8.22
N ALA A 157 5.48 -5.71 8.02
CA ALA A 157 5.56 -7.05 7.40
C ALA A 157 4.75 -8.10 8.20
N LYS A 158 4.59 -7.89 9.51
CA LYS A 158 3.88 -8.79 10.43
C LYS A 158 2.38 -8.53 10.53
N LEU A 159 1.86 -7.43 9.96
CA LEU A 159 0.42 -7.12 10.00
C LEU A 159 -0.37 -8.21 9.27
N LYS A 160 -1.43 -8.72 9.87
CA LYS A 160 -2.37 -9.63 9.19
C LYS A 160 -3.45 -8.83 8.45
N ASP A 161 -4.21 -9.50 7.60
CA ASP A 161 -5.36 -8.91 6.91
C ASP A 161 -6.30 -8.22 7.93
N SER A 162 -6.83 -7.06 7.58
CA SER A 162 -7.66 -6.22 8.46
C SER A 162 -6.99 -5.65 9.72
N GLU A 163 -5.74 -5.97 10.01
CA GLU A 163 -5.03 -5.36 11.15
C GLU A 163 -4.56 -3.94 10.82
N GLN A 164 -4.34 -3.18 11.88
CA GLN A 164 -3.81 -1.82 11.83
C GLN A 164 -2.61 -1.70 12.77
N LEU A 165 -1.69 -0.80 12.42
CA LEU A 165 -0.55 -0.43 13.24
C LEU A 165 -0.50 1.09 13.31
N PHE A 166 -0.16 1.61 14.50
CA PHE A 166 0.16 3.00 14.72
C PHE A 166 1.50 3.06 15.43
N ASP A 167 2.44 3.82 14.88
CA ASP A 167 3.78 3.94 15.45
C ASP A 167 4.42 5.28 15.08
N ILE A 168 5.59 5.55 15.64
CA ILE A 168 6.44 6.69 15.28
C ILE A 168 7.62 6.20 14.45
N ALA A 169 7.85 6.85 13.30
CA ALA A 169 9.02 6.61 12.47
C ALA A 169 9.89 7.86 12.37
N ILE A 170 11.19 7.68 12.22
CA ILE A 170 12.13 8.77 11.91
C ILE A 170 12.51 8.68 10.44
N TYR A 171 12.31 9.76 9.70
CA TYR A 171 12.73 9.86 8.31
C TYR A 171 13.23 11.28 8.01
N GLN A 172 14.40 11.40 7.37
CA GLN A 172 15.03 12.68 7.00
C GLN A 172 15.00 13.74 8.13
N ASN A 173 15.55 13.37 9.30
CA ASN A 173 15.59 14.20 10.50
C ASN A 173 14.21 14.68 11.00
N THR A 174 13.14 13.93 10.73
CA THR A 174 11.77 14.30 11.10
C THR A 174 11.07 13.11 11.75
N TYR A 175 10.43 13.34 12.89
CA TYR A 175 9.51 12.38 13.49
C TYR A 175 8.19 12.40 12.72
N TYR A 176 7.66 11.22 12.41
CA TYR A 176 6.37 11.02 11.78
C TYR A 176 5.49 10.17 12.66
N ALA A 177 4.23 10.57 12.84
CA ALA A 177 3.17 9.65 13.22
C ALA A 177 2.78 8.84 11.99
N VAL A 178 2.78 7.52 12.12
CA VAL A 178 2.47 6.62 11.01
C VAL A 178 1.26 5.77 11.34
N GLY A 179 0.26 5.83 10.47
CA GLY A 179 -0.85 4.89 10.45
C GLY A 179 -0.67 3.88 9.32
N ALA A 180 -0.85 2.60 9.62
CA ALA A 180 -0.82 1.52 8.65
C ALA A 180 -2.08 0.67 8.74
N ARG A 181 -2.64 0.29 7.59
CA ARG A 181 -3.81 -0.59 7.51
C ARG A 181 -3.64 -1.63 6.41
N ALA A 182 -3.71 -2.91 6.78
CA ALA A 182 -3.75 -3.99 5.80
C ALA A 182 -5.13 -4.06 5.14
N ALA A 183 -5.15 -4.10 3.81
CA ALA A 183 -6.37 -4.25 3.03
C ALA A 183 -7.03 -5.62 3.33
N TYR A 184 -8.35 -5.61 3.40
CA TYR A 184 -9.16 -6.82 3.63
C TYR A 184 -9.95 -7.24 2.37
N GLY A 185 -9.80 -6.49 1.28
CA GLY A 185 -10.57 -6.67 0.04
C GLY A 185 -11.73 -5.70 -0.10
N TYR A 186 -12.42 -5.82 -1.24
CA TYR A 186 -13.65 -5.07 -1.51
C TYR A 186 -14.84 -5.92 -1.06
N ARG A 187 -15.75 -5.30 -0.29
CA ARG A 187 -16.84 -5.93 0.47
C ARG A 187 -17.66 -6.95 -0.35
N GLU A 188 -17.80 -6.72 -1.65
CA GLU A 188 -18.64 -7.51 -2.55
C GLU A 188 -17.88 -8.60 -3.33
N PHE A 189 -16.54 -8.57 -3.36
CA PHE A 189 -15.75 -9.42 -4.26
C PHE A 189 -14.73 -10.32 -3.57
N LYS A 190 -14.19 -9.94 -2.41
CA LYS A 190 -13.26 -10.80 -1.68
C LYS A 190 -13.99 -11.50 -0.54
N SER A 191 -14.24 -12.80 -0.71
CA SER A 191 -14.70 -13.69 0.35
C SER A 191 -13.55 -14.57 0.83
N GLU A 192 -13.71 -15.29 1.95
CA GLU A 192 -12.73 -16.28 2.42
C GLU A 192 -12.45 -17.39 1.39
N GLN A 193 -13.34 -17.55 0.40
CA GLN A 193 -13.26 -18.55 -0.66
C GLN A 193 -12.58 -18.03 -1.94
N ASP A 194 -12.23 -16.73 -2.01
CA ASP A 194 -11.49 -16.20 -3.15
C ASP A 194 -10.07 -16.78 -3.16
N SER A 195 -9.73 -17.45 -4.26
CA SER A 195 -8.41 -18.05 -4.47
C SER A 195 -7.29 -17.01 -4.61
N TYR A 196 -7.63 -15.75 -4.92
CA TYR A 196 -6.66 -14.67 -5.06
C TYR A 196 -6.56 -13.79 -3.80
N ARG A 197 -5.45 -13.93 -3.08
CA ARG A 197 -5.06 -13.02 -2.01
C ARG A 197 -3.87 -12.19 -2.46
N ASN A 198 -4.03 -10.88 -2.34
CA ASN A 198 -2.94 -9.92 -2.52
C ASN A 198 -3.04 -8.93 -1.37
N LYS A 199 -2.08 -9.04 -0.47
CA LYS A 199 -1.98 -8.21 0.72
C LYS A 199 -1.31 -6.92 0.34
N VAL A 200 -2.07 -5.84 0.46
CA VAL A 200 -1.63 -4.46 0.26
C VAL A 200 -1.81 -3.73 1.58
N VAL A 201 -0.79 -2.98 2.00
CA VAL A 201 -0.87 -2.15 3.21
C VAL A 201 -0.84 -0.68 2.79
N ALA A 202 -1.82 0.08 3.26
CA ALA A 202 -1.87 1.53 3.13
C ALA A 202 -1.10 2.16 4.28
N LEU A 203 -0.26 3.15 3.98
CA LEU A 203 0.55 3.88 4.94
C LEU A 203 0.28 5.37 4.83
N ILE A 204 0.16 6.04 5.97
CA ILE A 204 -0.01 7.49 6.08
C ILE A 204 1.02 8.02 7.07
N PHE A 205 1.84 8.96 6.62
CA PHE A 205 2.87 9.63 7.39
C PHE A 205 2.45 11.08 7.63
N THR A 206 2.34 11.49 8.89
CA THR A 206 2.08 12.88 9.30
C THR A 206 3.27 13.39 10.11
N PRO A 207 3.94 14.48 9.69
CA PRO A 207 5.11 14.98 10.40
C PRO A 207 4.72 15.57 11.76
N LEU A 208 5.53 15.28 12.77
CA LEU A 208 5.40 15.79 14.14
C LEU A 208 6.40 16.90 14.44
N GLY A 209 7.57 16.86 13.81
CA GLY A 209 8.62 17.87 13.96
C GLY A 209 10.02 17.32 13.72
N LYS A 210 11.02 18.20 13.73
CA LYS A 210 12.43 17.81 13.57
C LYS A 210 12.93 17.06 14.79
N VAL A 211 13.74 16.02 14.57
CA VAL A 211 14.27 15.18 15.65
C VAL A 211 15.10 16.01 16.62
N ASP A 212 16.00 16.85 16.10
CA ASP A 212 16.86 17.71 16.92
C ASP A 212 16.05 18.66 17.82
N GLU A 213 15.03 19.32 17.26
CA GLU A 213 14.19 20.27 17.99
C GLU A 213 13.34 19.59 19.07
N ILE A 214 12.74 18.44 18.74
CA ILE A 214 11.91 17.68 19.67
C ILE A 214 12.78 17.12 20.80
N ASN A 215 13.93 16.53 20.48
CA ASN A 215 14.83 15.98 21.49
C ASN A 215 15.36 17.07 22.42
N GLN A 216 15.72 18.26 21.89
CA GLN A 216 16.11 19.40 22.72
C GLN A 216 15.01 19.82 23.69
N ARG A 217 13.74 19.87 23.25
CA ARG A 217 12.60 20.19 24.13
C ARG A 217 12.40 19.13 25.20
N ILE A 218 12.44 17.85 24.85
CA ILE A 218 12.32 16.73 25.81
C ILE A 218 13.43 16.79 26.86
N HIS A 219 14.68 17.03 26.44
CA HIS A 219 15.81 17.16 27.36
C HIS A 219 15.66 18.37 28.28
N ALA A 220 15.22 19.52 27.76
CA ALA A 220 14.99 20.72 28.57
C ALA A 220 13.86 20.49 29.60
N GLU A 221 12.75 19.84 29.21
CA GLU A 221 11.66 19.49 30.12
C GLU A 221 12.11 18.50 31.20
N ALA A 222 12.88 17.47 30.84
CA ALA A 222 13.44 16.53 31.81
C ALA A 222 14.35 17.23 32.82
N GLN A 223 15.18 18.18 32.37
CA GLN A 223 16.02 19.00 33.26
C GLN A 223 15.18 19.90 34.18
N VAL A 224 14.07 20.47 33.70
CA VAL A 224 13.17 21.27 34.53
C VAL A 224 12.44 20.42 35.57
N ILE A 225 11.99 19.22 35.22
CA ILE A 225 11.39 18.26 36.18
C ILE A 225 12.42 17.86 37.23
N HIS A 226 13.64 17.52 36.82
CA HIS A 226 14.75 17.21 37.73
C HIS A 226 15.06 18.37 38.68
N ASN A 227 15.05 19.62 38.19
CA ASN A 227 15.31 20.80 39.02
C ASN A 227 14.14 21.18 39.95
N LYS A 228 12.89 20.80 39.63
CA LYS A 228 11.74 20.98 40.53
C LYS A 228 11.72 19.98 41.68
N PHE A 229 12.32 18.80 41.49
CA PHE A 229 12.55 17.83 42.55
C PHE A 229 13.94 18.03 43.16
N ASN A 230 14.10 19.12 43.92
CA ASN A 230 15.31 19.34 44.69
C ASN A 230 15.04 18.92 46.15
N PRO A 231 15.40 17.70 46.58
CA PRO A 231 15.17 17.24 47.96
C PRO A 231 15.88 18.12 48.99
N ASN A 232 16.90 18.90 48.58
CA ASN A 232 17.56 19.87 49.46
C ASN A 232 16.69 21.08 49.84
N LEU A 233 15.56 21.34 49.16
CA LEU A 233 14.57 22.33 49.62
C LEU A 233 13.79 21.86 50.86
N PHE A 234 13.81 20.57 51.17
CA PHE A 234 13.20 19.99 52.39
C PHE A 234 14.21 19.77 53.52
N ALA A 235 15.44 20.28 53.40
CA ALA A 235 16.49 20.17 54.43
C ALA A 235 16.26 21.04 55.69
N GLN A 236 15.01 21.48 55.93
CA GLN A 236 14.54 21.85 57.26
C GLN A 236 13.57 20.78 57.75
N SER A 237 14.07 19.56 57.93
CA SER A 237 13.34 18.54 58.68
C SER A 237 13.27 18.96 60.15
N GLY A 238 12.05 19.20 60.65
CA GLY A 238 11.80 19.22 62.08
C GLY A 238 12.14 17.86 62.70
N GLN A 239 12.38 17.81 64.01
CA GLN A 239 12.84 16.61 64.74
C GLN A 239 11.96 15.35 64.58
N ASP A 240 10.76 15.46 63.99
CA ASP A 240 9.80 14.36 63.78
C ASP A 240 9.36 14.19 62.31
N CYS A 241 10.23 14.41 61.33
CA CYS A 241 9.94 14.04 59.93
C CYS A 241 10.55 12.67 59.59
N GLN A 242 9.70 11.72 59.16
CA GLN A 242 10.11 10.42 58.65
C GLN A 242 9.87 10.35 57.14
N GLU A 243 10.93 10.05 56.40
CA GLU A 243 10.91 9.92 54.94
C GLU A 243 10.25 8.59 54.55
N TYR A 244 9.25 8.62 53.67
CA TYR A 244 8.65 7.42 53.10
C TYR A 244 9.07 7.31 51.63
N ALA A 245 9.53 6.11 51.27
CA ALA A 245 10.26 5.70 50.06
C ALA A 245 10.08 6.54 48.78
N THR A 246 11.24 6.96 48.25
CA THR A 246 11.44 7.42 46.86
C THR A 246 11.50 6.20 45.93
N PHE A 247 10.76 6.22 44.83
CA PHE A 247 10.84 5.16 43.81
C PHE A 247 11.90 5.54 42.79
N TYR A 248 12.87 4.64 42.56
CA TYR A 248 13.79 4.76 41.44
C TYR A 248 13.11 4.24 40.17
N VAL A 249 12.78 5.12 39.23
CA VAL A 249 12.17 4.76 37.95
C VAL A 249 13.08 5.24 36.82
N GLY A 250 13.74 4.29 36.14
CA GLY A 250 14.75 4.61 35.12
C GLY A 250 16.00 5.22 35.75
N ASP A 251 16.51 6.32 35.20
CA ASP A 251 17.69 7.05 35.72
C ASP A 251 17.29 8.25 36.60
N SER A 252 16.13 8.20 37.26
CA SER A 252 15.62 9.32 38.05
C SER A 252 14.87 8.86 39.30
N TRP A 253 15.00 9.69 40.34
CA TRP A 253 14.35 9.52 41.64
C TRP A 253 13.03 10.30 41.68
N MET A 254 11.97 9.67 42.17
CA MET A 254 10.62 10.23 42.30
C MET A 254 10.08 10.07 43.73
#